data_AF-A0A2S6AAG7-F1
#
_entry.id   AF-A0A2S6AAG7-F1
#
_cell.length_a   1.000
_cell.length_b   1.000
_cell.length_c   1.000
_cell.angle_alpha   90.00
_cell.angle_beta   90.00
_cell.angle_gamma   90.00
#
_symmetry.space_group_name_H-M   'P 1'
#
loop_
_entity.id
_entity.type
_entity.pdbx_description
1 polymer ?
#
loop_
_entity_poly.entity_id
_entity_poly.type
_entity_poly.pdbx_seq_one_letter_code
_entity_poly.pdbx_strand_id
1 'polypeptide(L)'
;MRPTVDGDATPVPTSLLSVLVSWRSTASLDAHAVLLTAGGRVRSARDVVYFNAPRHPSQAVTVDQDPHPGTARLSVSLPRTEAEIVRILITGSGADEPLAALPGLAVSVEDAEGLVARADVAAEPGAWAAVFGEFRRAEDRWWFVRGGPQHAGAADLFTTFGAAVSESAQHRSQRLSLHRNSFATPMPPPPDERPDWHPDPTDAASLRWWDGSRWTEQTVARPPSDPRACPRCGRRRGWRLLGAAPCRACATEVEDYLSGWRTRALRVLTTTGPSGPDWDELWTRIRHQRIDPDTARAALRGPAVAHLERMAAFALADGTIGGAELERFDATVAALEVRDAAVDELRRSLRRLRILSRLRAGELPVIAVPDLHLDPQERVHLDTAATRIRRSGRGAQASPGRLICSNRKLRFIGPDAGIEIPWARAVSVAASETGVTVAATSARGGAEFDVDEPELVAAIVEGALRVAKRLTVAPGRRDSRSIAPDIKAEVWHRDGGRCVECGATHYLEFDHIIPLSRGGATSAANLQILCRGCNRDKGDHI
;
A
#
# COMPACT_ATOMS: atom_id res chain seq x y z
N MET A 1 -10.78 43.87 -17.91
CA MET A 1 -9.98 44.72 -17.01
C MET A 1 -8.89 43.83 -16.43
N ARG A 2 -7.62 44.07 -16.74
CA ARG A 2 -6.50 43.24 -16.23
C ARG A 2 -6.38 43.50 -14.72
N PRO A 3 -6.37 42.49 -13.85
CA PRO A 3 -6.13 42.73 -12.43
C PRO A 3 -4.66 43.11 -12.26
N THR A 4 -4.39 44.38 -11.98
CA THR A 4 -3.08 44.85 -11.52
C THR A 4 -2.84 44.28 -10.12
N VAL A 5 -1.68 43.67 -9.93
CA VAL A 5 -1.23 43.21 -8.62
C VAL A 5 -0.61 44.41 -7.92
N ASP A 6 -1.45 45.24 -7.28
CA ASP A 6 -0.99 46.42 -6.56
C ASP A 6 -0.35 46.04 -5.21
N GLY A 7 0.84 46.58 -4.96
CA GLY A 7 1.37 47.05 -3.67
C GLY A 7 1.78 46.06 -2.57
N ASP A 8 1.18 44.88 -2.45
CA ASP A 8 1.34 44.06 -1.22
C ASP A 8 1.22 42.54 -1.46
N ALA A 9 1.59 42.11 -2.67
CA ALA A 9 1.49 40.72 -3.08
C ALA A 9 2.85 40.00 -3.04
N THR A 10 2.90 38.87 -2.35
CA THR A 10 4.07 37.98 -2.28
C THR A 10 3.93 36.89 -3.34
N PRO A 11 4.91 36.68 -4.24
CA PRO A 11 4.87 35.56 -5.17
C PRO A 11 4.96 34.24 -4.40
N VAL A 12 4.11 33.26 -4.71
CA VAL A 12 4.13 31.95 -4.08
C VAL A 12 4.40 30.85 -5.11
N PRO A 13 5.10 29.77 -4.74
CA PRO A 13 5.31 28.66 -5.66
C PRO A 13 3.99 27.96 -5.98
N THR A 14 3.84 27.49 -7.22
CA THR A 14 2.71 26.64 -7.62
C THR A 14 2.91 25.23 -7.07
N SER A 15 2.73 25.07 -5.76
CA SER A 15 2.94 23.83 -5.02
C SER A 15 1.81 23.60 -4.00
N LEU A 16 1.99 22.60 -3.13
CA LEU A 16 1.17 22.46 -1.94
C LEU A 16 1.68 23.41 -0.85
N LEU A 17 0.80 24.26 -0.34
CA LEU A 17 1.08 25.24 0.69
C LEU A 17 0.33 24.89 1.98
N SER A 18 0.99 25.08 3.12
CA SER A 18 0.40 25.02 4.44
C SER A 18 0.07 26.44 4.89
N VAL A 19 -1.21 26.72 5.11
CA VAL A 19 -1.71 28.00 5.60
C VAL A 19 -2.08 27.85 7.07
N LEU A 20 -1.44 28.61 7.94
CA LEU A 20 -1.66 28.60 9.38
C LEU A 20 -2.22 29.94 9.83
N VAL A 21 -3.45 29.93 10.35
CA VAL A 21 -4.00 31.05 11.12
C VAL A 21 -3.66 30.80 12.59
N SER A 22 -3.10 31.78 13.28
CA SER A 22 -2.72 31.63 14.70
C SER A 22 -3.04 32.87 15.52
N TRP A 23 -3.34 32.66 16.81
CA TRP A 23 -3.63 33.69 17.80
C TRP A 23 -3.20 33.22 19.19
N ARG A 24 -3.17 34.12 20.18
CA ARG A 24 -2.66 33.86 21.54
C ARG A 24 -3.78 33.82 22.58
N SER A 25 -4.81 33.01 22.34
CA SER A 25 -5.86 32.72 23.33
C SER A 25 -6.42 31.31 23.14
N THR A 26 -7.25 30.84 24.08
CA THR A 26 -8.00 29.58 23.95
C THR A 26 -9.36 29.77 23.25
N ALA A 27 -9.68 30.99 22.83
CA ALA A 27 -10.93 31.27 22.15
C ALA A 27 -10.98 30.57 20.79
N SER A 28 -12.19 30.22 20.38
CA SER A 28 -12.46 29.48 19.16
C SER A 28 -12.55 30.42 17.95
N LEU A 29 -11.88 30.05 16.87
CA LEU A 29 -11.98 30.69 15.57
C LEU A 29 -12.26 29.63 14.52
N ASP A 30 -13.33 29.84 13.76
CA ASP A 30 -13.69 28.98 12.64
C ASP A 30 -12.98 29.46 11.37
N ALA A 31 -12.08 28.65 10.83
CA ALA A 31 -11.40 28.95 9.58
C ALA A 31 -12.12 28.36 8.38
N HIS A 32 -12.17 29.14 7.30
CA HIS A 32 -12.85 28.79 6.06
C HIS A 32 -12.04 29.23 4.85
N ALA A 33 -12.34 28.66 3.69
CA ALA A 33 -11.84 29.15 2.42
C ALA A 33 -12.98 29.33 1.40
N VAL A 34 -12.85 30.36 0.57
CA VAL A 34 -13.82 30.66 -0.49
C VAL A 34 -13.09 30.73 -1.83
N LEU A 35 -13.45 29.86 -2.77
CA LEU A 35 -12.85 29.78 -4.09
C LEU A 35 -13.70 30.57 -5.09
N LEU A 36 -13.08 31.51 -5.80
CA LEU A 36 -13.79 32.44 -6.69
C LEU A 36 -13.31 32.34 -8.12
N THR A 37 -14.28 32.51 -9.02
CA THR A 37 -14.06 32.69 -10.45
C THR A 37 -13.57 34.12 -10.75
N ALA A 38 -13.24 34.38 -12.03
CA ALA A 38 -12.88 35.72 -12.49
C ALA A 38 -13.99 36.77 -12.28
N GLY A 39 -15.24 36.32 -12.12
CA GLY A 39 -16.36 37.19 -11.75
C GLY A 39 -16.41 37.58 -10.27
N GLY A 40 -15.46 37.12 -9.44
CA GLY A 40 -15.40 37.43 -8.01
C GLY A 40 -16.48 36.75 -7.17
N ARG A 41 -17.12 35.70 -7.71
CA ARG A 41 -18.17 34.92 -7.04
C ARG A 41 -17.86 33.42 -7.10
N VAL A 42 -18.42 32.69 -6.14
CA VAL A 42 -18.43 31.22 -6.14
C VAL A 42 -19.28 30.68 -7.30
N ARG A 43 -18.95 29.49 -7.81
CA ARG A 43 -19.79 28.79 -8.81
C ARG A 43 -20.98 28.11 -8.14
N SER A 44 -20.77 27.58 -6.94
CA SER A 44 -21.77 26.93 -6.11
C SER A 44 -21.33 26.90 -4.65
N ALA A 45 -22.19 26.43 -3.74
CA ALA A 45 -21.84 26.23 -2.33
C ALA A 45 -20.65 25.27 -2.12
N ARG A 46 -20.28 24.45 -3.12
CA ARG A 46 -19.12 23.54 -3.06
C ARG A 46 -17.77 24.25 -3.12
N ASP A 47 -17.74 25.51 -3.58
CA ASP A 47 -16.54 26.33 -3.60
C ASP A 47 -16.27 27.01 -2.24
N VAL A 48 -17.08 26.70 -1.21
CA VAL A 48 -16.86 27.11 0.17
C VAL A 48 -16.39 25.91 0.97
N VAL A 49 -15.20 26.02 1.56
CA VAL A 49 -14.59 25.01 2.43
C VAL A 49 -14.67 25.51 3.86
N TYR A 50 -15.24 24.71 4.75
CA TYR A 50 -15.46 25.06 6.15
C TYR A 50 -15.54 23.78 7.00
N PHE A 51 -15.69 23.88 8.32
CA PHE A 51 -15.64 22.73 9.22
C PHE A 51 -16.51 21.53 8.78
N ASN A 52 -17.76 21.74 8.35
CA ASN A 52 -18.65 20.65 7.92
C ASN A 52 -18.50 20.25 6.44
N ALA A 53 -17.74 21.01 5.66
CA ALA A 53 -17.35 20.68 4.30
C ALA A 53 -15.84 20.90 4.16
N PRO A 54 -15.01 20.06 4.82
CA PRO A 54 -13.61 20.37 5.11
C PRO A 54 -12.70 20.26 3.88
N ARG A 55 -13.22 19.86 2.72
CA ARG A 55 -12.45 19.65 1.49
C ARG A 55 -13.19 20.16 0.28
N HIS A 56 -12.48 20.91 -0.57
CA HIS A 56 -12.97 21.24 -1.90
C HIS A 56 -13.02 19.98 -2.79
N PRO A 57 -14.00 19.81 -3.71
CA PRO A 57 -14.08 18.63 -4.59
C PRO A 57 -12.83 18.37 -5.44
N SER A 58 -12.13 19.43 -5.87
CA SER A 58 -10.86 19.31 -6.61
C SER A 58 -9.66 18.97 -5.72
N GLN A 59 -9.85 18.94 -4.39
CA GLN A 59 -8.80 18.86 -3.37
C GLN A 59 -7.82 20.04 -3.38
N ALA A 60 -8.18 21.16 -4.03
CA ALA A 60 -7.39 22.40 -4.02
C ALA A 60 -7.27 23.02 -2.63
N VAL A 61 -8.27 22.87 -1.76
CA VAL A 61 -8.23 23.36 -0.38
C VAL A 61 -8.79 22.30 0.57
N THR A 62 -8.13 22.13 1.72
CA THR A 62 -8.60 21.32 2.85
C THR A 62 -8.42 22.10 4.15
N VAL A 63 -9.42 22.09 5.03
CA VAL A 63 -9.34 22.65 6.39
C VAL A 63 -9.07 21.52 7.38
N ASP A 64 -8.16 21.75 8.31
CA ASP A 64 -7.91 20.87 9.45
C ASP A 64 -9.06 20.97 10.46
N GLN A 65 -9.67 19.85 10.79
CA GLN A 65 -10.82 19.78 11.70
C GLN A 65 -10.41 19.54 13.16
N ASP A 66 -9.14 19.27 13.42
CA ASP A 66 -8.59 19.08 14.77
C ASP A 66 -7.30 19.89 14.97
N PRO A 67 -7.35 21.23 14.81
CA PRO A 67 -6.15 22.06 14.94
C PRO A 67 -5.74 22.17 16.41
N HIS A 68 -4.44 22.41 16.65
CA HIS A 68 -3.96 22.74 17.99
C HIS A 68 -4.64 24.02 18.53
N PRO A 69 -4.89 24.12 19.85
CA PRO A 69 -5.46 25.32 20.45
C PRO A 69 -4.68 26.59 20.05
N GLY A 70 -5.41 27.66 19.72
CA GLY A 70 -4.81 28.92 19.24
C GLY A 70 -4.38 28.89 17.77
N THR A 71 -4.73 27.84 17.02
CA THR A 71 -4.42 27.72 15.59
C THR A 71 -5.60 27.22 14.78
N ALA A 72 -5.59 27.52 13.48
CA ALA A 72 -6.42 26.87 12.47
C ALA A 72 -5.59 26.67 11.20
N ARG A 73 -5.58 25.44 10.67
CA ARG A 73 -4.71 25.07 9.54
C ARG A 73 -5.52 24.76 8.30
N LEU A 74 -5.04 25.24 7.15
CA LEU A 74 -5.55 24.89 5.84
C LEU A 74 -4.41 24.39 4.96
N SER A 75 -4.69 23.39 4.13
CA SER A 75 -3.81 22.95 3.04
C SER A 75 -4.32 23.50 1.73
N VAL A 76 -3.49 24.22 0.98
CA VAL A 76 -3.85 24.83 -0.32
C VAL A 76 -2.95 24.25 -1.42
N SER A 77 -3.52 23.43 -2.30
CA SER A 77 -2.84 22.85 -3.46
C SER A 77 -3.12 23.66 -4.73
N LEU A 78 -2.22 24.59 -5.04
CA LEU A 78 -2.33 25.42 -6.24
C LEU A 78 -2.31 24.62 -7.55
N PRO A 79 -1.54 23.52 -7.69
CA PRO A 79 -1.59 22.65 -8.88
C PRO A 79 -2.94 21.96 -9.10
N ARG A 80 -3.73 21.72 -8.04
CA ARG A 80 -5.06 21.07 -8.11
C ARG A 80 -6.20 22.08 -8.26
N THR A 81 -5.88 23.36 -8.38
CA THR A 81 -6.88 24.42 -8.54
C THR A 81 -7.38 24.43 -9.98
N GLU A 82 -8.70 24.30 -10.14
CA GLU A 82 -9.34 24.26 -11.45
C GLU A 82 -9.11 25.54 -12.26
N ALA A 83 -9.09 25.42 -13.59
CA ALA A 83 -8.81 26.54 -14.49
C ALA A 83 -9.81 27.70 -14.38
N GLU A 84 -11.02 27.48 -13.88
CA GLU A 84 -12.02 28.55 -13.69
C GLU A 84 -11.82 29.34 -12.38
N ILE A 85 -11.12 28.74 -11.39
CA ILE A 85 -10.84 29.39 -10.11
C ILE A 85 -9.56 30.22 -10.26
N VAL A 86 -9.67 31.52 -10.01
CA VAL A 86 -8.57 32.48 -10.09
C VAL A 86 -8.24 33.13 -8.75
N ARG A 87 -9.10 32.97 -7.75
CA ARG A 87 -8.86 33.49 -6.39
C ARG A 87 -9.26 32.45 -5.34
N ILE A 88 -8.47 32.33 -4.29
CA ILE A 88 -8.77 31.52 -3.10
C ILE A 88 -8.63 32.43 -1.89
N LEU A 89 -9.75 32.73 -1.22
CA LEU A 89 -9.75 33.56 -0.01
C LEU A 89 -9.53 32.67 1.21
N ILE A 90 -8.63 33.08 2.10
CA ILE A 90 -8.47 32.52 3.43
C ILE A 90 -9.24 33.41 4.39
N THR A 91 -10.24 32.83 5.04
CA THR A 91 -11.23 33.57 5.81
C THR A 91 -11.44 32.92 7.16
N GLY A 92 -12.00 33.66 8.11
CA GLY A 92 -12.42 33.07 9.37
C GLY A 92 -13.40 33.93 10.13
N SER A 93 -14.05 33.34 11.12
CA SER A 93 -14.95 34.04 12.03
C SER A 93 -14.70 33.65 13.48
N GLY A 94 -14.86 34.61 14.39
CA GLY A 94 -14.86 34.34 15.82
C GLY A 94 -16.14 33.61 16.20
N ALA A 95 -16.02 32.56 17.01
CA ALA A 95 -17.17 31.77 17.46
C ALA A 95 -17.80 32.35 18.74
N ASP A 96 -16.97 32.74 19.71
CA ASP A 96 -17.43 33.26 21.01
C ASP A 96 -17.15 34.76 21.20
N GLU A 97 -16.13 35.30 20.51
CA GLU A 97 -15.69 36.69 20.65
C GLU A 97 -15.35 37.32 19.28
N PRO A 98 -15.45 38.66 19.14
CA PRO A 98 -15.04 39.35 17.92
C PRO A 98 -13.57 39.11 17.59
N LEU A 99 -13.21 39.19 16.31
CA LEU A 99 -11.82 38.96 15.88
C LEU A 99 -10.82 39.93 16.52
N ALA A 100 -11.26 41.14 16.87
CA ALA A 100 -10.45 42.14 17.57
C ALA A 100 -10.05 41.72 19.00
N ALA A 101 -10.77 40.77 19.60
CA ALA A 101 -10.47 40.22 20.91
C ALA A 101 -9.37 39.15 20.87
N LEU A 102 -8.99 38.65 19.68
CA LEU A 102 -7.99 37.60 19.50
C LEU A 102 -6.57 38.20 19.41
N PRO A 103 -5.75 38.11 20.48
CA PRO A 103 -4.47 38.77 20.51
C PRO A 103 -3.47 38.10 19.57
N GLY A 104 -2.81 38.90 18.72
CA GLY A 104 -1.76 38.41 17.82
C GLY A 104 -2.29 37.53 16.69
N LEU A 105 -3.54 37.73 16.27
CA LEU A 105 -4.13 37.05 15.11
C LEU A 105 -3.27 37.30 13.86
N ALA A 106 -2.85 36.22 13.20
CA ALA A 106 -2.02 36.30 12.00
C ALA A 106 -2.27 35.10 11.09
N VAL A 107 -1.95 35.28 9.80
CA VAL A 107 -1.92 34.22 8.79
C VAL A 107 -0.49 34.03 8.29
N SER A 108 -0.02 32.80 8.28
CA SER A 108 1.26 32.38 7.71
C SER A 108 1.02 31.40 6.56
N VAL A 109 1.85 31.48 5.51
CA VAL A 109 1.87 30.58 4.37
C VAL A 109 3.25 29.97 4.29
N GLU A 110 3.31 28.65 4.31
CA GLU A 110 4.54 27.85 4.26
C GLU A 110 4.50 26.90 3.06
N ASP A 111 5.65 26.67 2.45
CA ASP A 111 5.87 25.61 1.47
C ASP A 111 6.76 24.50 2.08
N ALA A 112 7.35 23.64 1.24
CA ALA A 112 8.24 22.57 1.70
C ALA A 112 9.59 23.09 2.22
N GLU A 113 9.98 24.32 1.86
CA GLU A 113 11.27 24.95 2.19
C GLU A 113 11.15 25.89 3.40
N GLY A 114 9.95 26.37 3.72
CA GLY A 114 9.63 27.08 4.96
C GLY A 114 8.60 28.19 4.77
N LEU A 115 8.71 29.25 5.58
CA LEU A 115 7.80 30.38 5.56
C LEU A 115 7.96 31.20 4.27
N VAL A 116 6.87 31.30 3.50
CA VAL A 116 6.79 32.06 2.25
C VAL A 116 6.20 33.45 2.48
N ALA A 117 5.13 33.54 3.28
CA ALA A 117 4.48 34.80 3.60
C ALA A 117 3.89 34.79 5.01
N ARG A 118 3.83 35.95 5.66
CA ARG A 118 3.12 36.14 6.93
C ARG A 118 2.47 37.52 6.96
N ALA A 119 1.27 37.60 7.48
CA ALA A 119 0.56 38.85 7.71
C ALA A 119 -0.17 38.82 9.05
N ASP A 120 -0.02 39.90 9.81
CA ASP A 120 -0.82 40.12 11.01
C ASP A 120 -2.20 40.66 10.61
N VAL A 121 -3.24 40.21 11.31
CA VAL A 121 -4.64 40.58 11.03
C VAL A 121 -5.10 41.57 12.07
N ALA A 122 -5.31 42.83 11.66
CA ALA A 122 -5.90 43.86 12.49
C ALA A 122 -7.42 43.91 12.26
N ALA A 123 -8.20 43.39 13.20
CA ALA A 123 -9.65 43.38 13.12
C ALA A 123 -10.28 44.61 13.80
N GLU A 124 -11.33 45.17 13.21
CA GLU A 124 -12.12 46.23 13.82
C GLU A 124 -12.98 45.67 14.97
N PRO A 125 -13.32 46.47 16.01
CA PRO A 125 -14.08 46.00 17.17
C PRO A 125 -15.43 45.33 16.85
N GLY A 126 -16.05 45.67 15.71
CA GLY A 126 -17.32 45.08 15.25
C GLY A 126 -17.16 43.91 14.27
N ALA A 127 -15.93 43.52 13.91
CA ALA A 127 -15.68 42.48 12.94
C ALA A 127 -15.73 41.08 13.59
N TRP A 128 -16.73 40.29 13.20
CA TRP A 128 -16.86 38.89 13.62
C TRP A 128 -16.36 37.92 12.56
N ALA A 129 -16.20 38.37 11.30
CA ALA A 129 -15.61 37.59 10.24
C ALA A 129 -14.71 38.46 9.36
N ALA A 130 -13.68 37.88 8.76
CA ALA A 130 -12.76 38.60 7.88
C ALA A 130 -12.11 37.70 6.85
N VAL A 131 -11.61 38.32 5.79
CA VAL A 131 -10.64 37.74 4.87
C VAL A 131 -9.23 38.06 5.39
N PHE A 132 -8.48 37.05 5.79
CA PHE A 132 -7.11 37.20 6.32
C PHE A 132 -6.07 37.37 5.21
N GLY A 133 -6.33 36.80 4.05
CA GLY A 133 -5.53 36.96 2.85
C GLY A 133 -6.10 36.17 1.68
N GLU A 134 -5.51 36.31 0.52
CA GLU A 134 -5.97 35.62 -0.68
C GLU A 134 -4.85 35.19 -1.62
N PHE A 135 -5.04 34.03 -2.24
CA PHE A 135 -4.24 33.61 -3.40
C PHE A 135 -4.89 34.12 -4.67
N ARG A 136 -4.16 34.85 -5.50
CA ARG A 136 -4.60 35.34 -6.82
C ARG A 136 -3.76 34.71 -7.92
N ARG A 137 -4.41 34.24 -8.98
CA ARG A 137 -3.75 33.76 -10.21
C ARG A 137 -3.66 34.88 -11.24
N ALA A 138 -2.45 35.21 -11.67
CA ALA A 138 -2.18 36.17 -12.74
C ALA A 138 -1.02 35.65 -13.61
N GLU A 139 -1.19 35.68 -14.94
CA GLU A 139 -0.16 35.25 -15.91
C GLU A 139 0.42 33.84 -15.60
N ASP A 140 -0.46 32.88 -15.29
CA ASP A 140 -0.12 31.49 -14.88
C ASP A 140 0.78 31.35 -13.64
N ARG A 141 0.89 32.41 -12.85
CA ARG A 141 1.57 32.43 -11.54
C ARG A 141 0.61 32.76 -10.43
N TRP A 142 0.95 32.32 -9.22
CA TRP A 142 0.19 32.58 -8.01
C TRP A 142 0.87 33.60 -7.11
N TRP A 143 0.05 34.44 -6.51
CA TRP A 143 0.46 35.49 -5.57
C TRP A 143 -0.40 35.40 -4.33
N PHE A 144 0.20 35.58 -3.15
CA PHE A 144 -0.52 35.77 -1.91
C PHE A 144 -0.63 37.26 -1.59
N VAL A 145 -1.85 37.76 -1.42
CA VAL A 145 -2.14 39.15 -1.03
C VAL A 145 -2.64 39.15 0.40
N ARG A 146 -2.04 39.97 1.26
CA ARG A 146 -2.41 40.06 2.66
C ARG A 146 -3.67 40.90 2.88
N GLY A 147 -4.48 40.49 3.86
CA GLY A 147 -5.67 41.22 4.27
C GLY A 147 -6.84 41.14 3.28
N GLY A 148 -7.96 41.71 3.67
CA GLY A 148 -9.18 41.74 2.88
C GLY A 148 -10.36 42.31 3.67
N PRO A 149 -11.58 42.24 3.11
CA PRO A 149 -12.76 42.83 3.73
C PRO A 149 -13.09 42.16 5.07
N GLN A 150 -13.60 42.96 5.99
CA GLN A 150 -14.11 42.55 7.29
C GLN A 150 -15.64 42.66 7.29
N HIS A 151 -16.27 41.79 8.05
CA HIS A 151 -17.71 41.56 8.01
C HIS A 151 -18.27 41.45 9.42
N ALA A 152 -19.55 41.82 9.56
CA ALA A 152 -20.28 41.72 10.82
C ALA A 152 -20.54 40.27 11.27
N GLY A 153 -20.30 39.28 10.39
CA GLY A 153 -20.38 37.86 10.69
C GLY A 153 -20.16 36.98 9.45
N ALA A 154 -20.03 35.66 9.65
CA ALA A 154 -19.75 34.72 8.56
C ALA A 154 -20.84 34.72 7.47
N ALA A 155 -22.10 34.93 7.84
CA ALA A 155 -23.20 34.99 6.88
C ALA A 155 -23.07 36.17 5.90
N ASP A 156 -22.67 37.34 6.41
CA ASP A 156 -22.45 38.54 5.60
C ASP A 156 -21.25 38.34 4.64
N LEU A 157 -20.18 37.73 5.15
CA LEU A 157 -19.01 37.36 4.35
C LEU A 157 -19.38 36.41 3.21
N PHE A 158 -20.08 35.31 3.49
CA PHE A 158 -20.47 34.33 2.47
C PHE A 158 -21.45 34.91 1.44
N THR A 159 -22.40 35.73 1.89
CA THR A 159 -23.37 36.41 1.01
C THR A 159 -22.66 37.36 0.04
N THR A 160 -21.64 38.09 0.51
CA THR A 160 -20.82 38.99 -0.31
C THR A 160 -20.23 38.26 -1.53
N PHE A 161 -19.75 37.04 -1.34
CA PHE A 161 -19.12 36.24 -2.39
C PHE A 161 -20.08 35.30 -3.14
N GLY A 162 -21.38 35.37 -2.84
CA GLY A 162 -22.43 34.64 -3.55
C GLY A 162 -22.70 33.23 -3.08
N ALA A 163 -22.23 32.86 -1.89
CA ALA A 163 -22.70 31.67 -1.21
C ALA A 163 -23.99 32.01 -0.47
N ALA A 164 -25.13 31.50 -0.95
CA ALA A 164 -26.43 31.74 -0.33
C ALA A 164 -26.50 31.06 1.05
N VAL A 165 -26.65 31.87 2.10
CA VAL A 165 -26.98 31.40 3.46
C VAL A 165 -28.50 31.49 3.59
N SER A 166 -29.20 30.38 3.83
CA SER A 166 -30.67 30.41 3.90
C SER A 166 -31.17 31.21 5.11
N GLU A 167 -32.18 32.07 4.89
CA GLU A 167 -32.81 32.94 5.90
C GLU A 167 -33.54 32.18 7.03
N SER A 168 -33.63 30.85 6.97
CA SER A 168 -34.07 29.98 8.08
C SER A 168 -33.21 30.15 9.35
N ALA A 169 -32.03 30.76 9.24
CA ALA A 169 -31.10 31.03 10.33
C ALA A 169 -31.27 32.42 10.99
N GLN A 170 -31.85 33.43 10.31
CA GLN A 170 -31.89 34.80 10.82
C GLN A 170 -33.20 35.14 11.58
N HIS A 171 -34.34 34.54 11.24
CA HIS A 171 -35.59 34.73 11.99
C HIS A 171 -35.69 33.93 13.31
N ARG A 172 -34.74 33.03 13.59
CA ARG A 172 -34.66 32.28 14.86
C ARG A 172 -34.09 33.11 16.01
N SER A 173 -33.45 34.26 15.74
CA SER A 173 -32.70 35.02 16.76
C SER A 173 -33.52 36.05 17.55
N GLN A 174 -34.78 36.34 17.18
CA GLN A 174 -35.57 37.39 17.85
C GLN A 174 -36.87 36.91 18.53
N ARG A 175 -37.16 35.60 18.58
CA ARG A 175 -38.30 35.03 19.31
C ARG A 175 -37.96 33.79 20.14
N LEU A 176 -36.86 33.83 20.88
CA LEU A 176 -36.59 32.83 21.92
C LEU A 176 -36.48 33.52 23.26
N SER A 177 -37.63 33.99 23.76
CA SER A 177 -37.82 34.20 25.20
C SER A 177 -37.75 32.83 25.90
N LEU A 178 -36.58 32.54 26.47
CA LEU A 178 -36.36 31.77 27.70
C LEU A 178 -37.42 30.68 27.97
N HIS A 179 -37.52 29.69 27.10
CA HIS A 179 -37.82 28.34 27.55
C HIS A 179 -36.53 27.57 27.33
N ARG A 180 -35.95 27.17 28.47
CA ARG A 180 -34.75 26.35 28.60
C ARG A 180 -34.93 25.11 27.74
N ASN A 181 -34.54 25.18 26.46
CA ASN A 181 -34.24 24.00 25.68
C ASN A 181 -33.03 23.39 26.36
N SER A 182 -33.30 22.41 27.20
CA SER A 182 -32.31 21.41 27.56
C SER A 182 -31.78 20.90 26.21
N PHE A 183 -30.59 21.37 25.81
CA PHE A 183 -29.80 20.61 24.86
C PHE A 183 -29.74 19.21 25.48
N ALA A 184 -30.33 18.23 24.79
CA ALA A 184 -30.02 16.86 25.12
C ALA A 184 -28.51 16.78 24.98
N THR A 185 -27.82 16.56 26.10
CA THR A 185 -26.38 16.38 26.13
C THR A 185 -26.03 15.42 24.99
N PRO A 186 -25.11 15.76 24.06
CA PRO A 186 -24.73 14.83 23.01
C PRO A 186 -24.41 13.48 23.65
N MET A 187 -25.07 12.43 23.16
CA MET A 187 -24.93 11.09 23.73
C MET A 187 -23.44 10.76 23.80
N PRO A 188 -22.90 10.41 24.97
CA PRO A 188 -21.47 10.17 25.11
C PRO A 188 -21.02 9.09 24.11
N PRO A 189 -19.80 9.21 23.55
CA PRO A 189 -19.28 8.19 22.66
C PRO A 189 -19.23 6.83 23.38
N PRO A 190 -19.36 5.71 22.65
CA PRO A 190 -19.20 4.39 23.25
C PRO A 190 -17.77 4.21 23.80
N PRO A 191 -17.56 3.31 24.78
CA PRO A 191 -16.22 3.06 25.36
C PRO A 191 -15.19 2.59 24.34
N ASP A 192 -15.62 1.88 23.30
CA ASP A 192 -14.82 1.54 22.12
C ASP A 192 -15.33 2.35 20.94
N GLU A 193 -14.56 3.35 20.52
CA GLU A 193 -14.90 4.27 19.42
C GLU A 193 -14.78 3.61 18.04
N ARG A 194 -14.44 2.33 17.96
CA ARG A 194 -14.47 1.57 16.72
C ARG A 194 -15.90 1.55 16.14
N PRO A 195 -16.06 1.69 14.80
CA PRO A 195 -17.36 1.55 14.16
C PRO A 195 -17.98 0.17 14.43
N ASP A 196 -19.01 0.12 15.27
CA ASP A 196 -19.69 -1.12 15.69
C ASP A 196 -21.10 -0.86 16.25
N TRP A 197 -21.83 -1.93 16.52
CA TRP A 197 -23.09 -1.92 17.25
C TRP A 197 -22.84 -1.92 18.76
N HIS A 198 -23.26 -0.84 19.41
CA HIS A 198 -23.13 -0.68 20.87
C HIS A 198 -24.51 -0.63 21.54
N PRO A 199 -24.62 -0.96 22.84
CA PRO A 199 -25.87 -0.76 23.58
C PRO A 199 -26.40 0.66 23.39
N ASP A 200 -27.66 0.83 22.99
CA ASP A 200 -28.23 2.15 22.78
C ASP A 200 -28.31 2.89 24.14
N PRO A 201 -27.67 4.07 24.29
CA PRO A 201 -27.72 4.85 25.52
C PRO A 201 -29.14 5.32 25.91
N THR A 202 -30.08 5.31 24.96
CA THR A 202 -31.49 5.68 25.15
C THR A 202 -32.44 4.50 25.32
N ASP A 203 -32.03 3.29 24.92
CA ASP A 203 -32.84 2.07 25.02
C ASP A 203 -31.97 0.82 25.23
N ALA A 204 -31.95 0.33 26.48
CA ALA A 204 -31.13 -0.83 26.86
C ALA A 204 -31.50 -2.15 26.12
N ALA A 205 -32.68 -2.22 25.49
CA ALA A 205 -33.13 -3.39 24.73
C ALA A 205 -32.66 -3.37 23.27
N SER A 206 -32.07 -2.27 22.79
CA SER A 206 -31.57 -2.14 21.43
C SER A 206 -30.06 -1.89 21.38
N LEU A 207 -29.50 -2.13 20.21
CA LEU A 207 -28.16 -1.73 19.83
C LEU A 207 -28.30 -0.58 18.84
N ARG A 208 -27.42 0.41 18.95
CA ARG A 208 -27.30 1.53 18.01
C ARG A 208 -25.95 1.48 17.32
N TRP A 209 -25.93 1.82 16.03
CA TRP A 209 -24.71 1.83 15.25
C TRP A 209 -23.91 3.12 15.48
N TRP A 210 -22.65 2.96 15.90
CA TRP A 210 -21.62 4.01 15.92
C TRP A 210 -20.80 3.91 14.64
N ASP A 211 -20.67 5.01 13.89
CA ASP A 211 -19.96 5.00 12.60
C ASP A 211 -18.44 5.26 12.71
N GLY A 212 -17.92 5.43 13.93
CA GLY A 212 -16.55 5.84 14.20
C GLY A 212 -16.43 7.30 14.64
N SER A 213 -17.49 8.10 14.45
CA SER A 213 -17.50 9.53 14.77
C SER A 213 -18.77 9.99 15.49
N ARG A 214 -19.91 9.34 15.20
CA ARG A 214 -21.21 9.67 15.80
C ARG A 214 -22.14 8.47 15.89
N TRP A 215 -23.09 8.59 16.80
CA TRP A 215 -24.25 7.71 16.86
C TRP A 215 -25.14 7.96 15.65
N THR A 216 -25.46 6.90 14.90
CA THR A 216 -26.41 7.00 13.79
C THR A 216 -27.84 6.74 14.27
N GLU A 217 -28.82 6.99 13.40
CA GLU A 217 -30.24 6.67 13.67
C GLU A 217 -30.55 5.17 13.55
N GLN A 218 -29.59 4.36 13.10
CA GLN A 218 -29.81 2.94 12.89
C GLN A 218 -29.78 2.18 14.22
N THR A 219 -30.88 1.49 14.53
CA THR A 219 -31.04 0.65 15.71
C THR A 219 -31.49 -0.76 15.33
N VAL A 220 -31.10 -1.74 16.15
CA VAL A 220 -31.55 -3.14 16.03
C VAL A 220 -31.85 -3.71 17.40
N ALA A 221 -32.79 -4.65 17.49
CA ALA A 221 -33.08 -5.33 18.76
C ALA A 221 -31.84 -6.12 19.23
N ARG A 222 -31.50 -5.98 20.51
CA ARG A 222 -30.43 -6.75 21.12
C ARG A 222 -30.86 -8.22 21.20
N PRO A 223 -30.10 -9.16 20.59
CA PRO A 223 -30.45 -10.57 20.63
C PRO A 223 -30.38 -11.07 22.10
N PRO A 224 -31.33 -11.90 22.54
CA PRO A 224 -31.31 -12.44 23.90
C PRO A 224 -30.12 -13.39 24.06
N SER A 225 -29.54 -13.43 25.26
CA SER A 225 -28.41 -14.32 25.61
C SER A 225 -28.82 -15.81 25.76
N ASP A 226 -29.97 -16.21 25.20
CA ASP A 226 -30.47 -17.58 25.24
C ASP A 226 -29.77 -18.42 24.16
N PRO A 227 -29.07 -19.52 24.52
CA PRO A 227 -28.47 -20.44 23.55
C PRO A 227 -29.46 -21.02 22.53
N ARG A 228 -30.76 -20.99 22.84
CA ARG A 228 -31.85 -21.44 21.96
C ARG A 228 -32.34 -20.33 21.02
N ALA A 229 -31.78 -19.13 21.09
CA ALA A 229 -32.12 -18.00 20.22
C ALA A 229 -31.07 -17.77 19.13
N CYS A 230 -31.49 -17.17 18.02
CA CYS A 230 -30.57 -16.77 16.98
C CYS A 230 -29.73 -15.56 17.42
N PRO A 231 -28.38 -15.59 17.31
CA PRO A 231 -27.54 -14.45 17.69
C PRO A 231 -27.72 -13.23 16.77
N ARG A 232 -28.28 -13.43 15.57
CA ARG A 232 -28.55 -12.35 14.61
C ARG A 232 -29.97 -11.79 14.77
N CYS A 233 -30.99 -12.63 14.62
CA CYS A 233 -32.39 -12.19 14.59
C CYS A 233 -33.22 -12.50 15.85
N GLY A 234 -32.65 -13.14 16.88
CA GLY A 234 -33.34 -13.47 18.13
C GLY A 234 -34.41 -14.58 18.06
N ARG A 235 -34.73 -15.11 16.86
CA ARG A 235 -35.74 -16.18 16.71
C ARG A 235 -35.34 -17.45 17.47
N ARG A 236 -36.25 -17.98 18.30
CA ARG A 236 -36.09 -19.27 19.01
C ARG A 236 -35.91 -20.44 18.04
N ARG A 237 -35.13 -21.43 18.45
CA ARG A 237 -34.78 -22.62 17.68
C ARG A 237 -34.86 -23.88 18.53
N GLY A 238 -34.94 -25.03 17.86
CA GLY A 238 -34.71 -26.33 18.47
C GLY A 238 -33.27 -26.47 18.98
N TRP A 239 -33.07 -27.31 20.00
CA TRP A 239 -31.79 -27.53 20.68
C TRP A 239 -30.69 -27.96 19.69
N ARG A 240 -29.48 -27.39 19.84
CA ARG A 240 -28.24 -27.82 19.16
C ARG A 240 -27.13 -27.97 20.21
N LEU A 241 -26.30 -29.01 20.05
CA LEU A 241 -25.18 -29.32 20.95
C LEU A 241 -23.92 -28.47 20.71
N LEU A 242 -23.83 -27.73 19.60
CA LEU A 242 -22.61 -27.02 19.19
C LEU A 242 -22.91 -25.58 18.73
N GLY A 243 -22.51 -24.61 19.56
CA GLY A 243 -22.29 -23.19 19.20
C GLY A 243 -23.51 -22.34 18.84
N ALA A 244 -23.35 -21.02 18.99
CA ALA A 244 -24.33 -20.00 18.59
C ALA A 244 -24.29 -19.73 17.07
N ALA A 245 -24.56 -20.71 16.22
CA ALA A 245 -24.64 -20.50 14.77
C ALA A 245 -25.89 -19.67 14.37
N PRO A 246 -25.94 -18.97 13.22
CA PRO A 246 -27.15 -18.30 12.71
C PRO A 246 -28.25 -19.29 12.24
N CYS A 247 -29.50 -18.82 12.11
CA CYS A 247 -30.64 -19.68 11.74
C CYS A 247 -30.58 -19.91 10.24
N ARG A 248 -31.30 -20.88 9.69
CA ARG A 248 -31.19 -21.18 8.24
C ARG A 248 -31.39 -19.94 7.36
N ALA A 249 -32.41 -19.12 7.65
CA ALA A 249 -32.66 -17.87 6.93
C ALA A 249 -31.49 -16.88 7.06
N CYS A 250 -31.05 -16.59 8.30
CA CYS A 250 -29.91 -15.70 8.51
C CYS A 250 -28.61 -16.25 7.90
N ALA A 251 -28.40 -17.57 7.89
CA ALA A 251 -27.23 -18.20 7.29
C ALA A 251 -27.21 -18.01 5.78
N THR A 252 -28.37 -18.16 5.11
CA THR A 252 -28.52 -17.86 3.68
C THR A 252 -28.24 -16.38 3.39
N GLU A 253 -28.83 -15.46 4.16
CA GLU A 253 -28.57 -14.02 4.00
C GLU A 253 -27.08 -13.66 4.21
N VAL A 254 -26.41 -14.31 5.17
CA VAL A 254 -24.97 -14.13 5.39
C VAL A 254 -24.18 -14.60 4.18
N GLU A 255 -24.46 -15.79 3.65
CA GLU A 255 -23.72 -16.32 2.52
C GLU A 255 -23.92 -15.49 1.24
N ASP A 256 -25.16 -15.06 0.97
CA ASP A 256 -25.48 -14.18 -0.16
C ASP A 256 -24.70 -12.86 -0.07
N TYR A 257 -24.64 -12.27 1.12
CA TYR A 257 -23.83 -11.07 1.37
C TYR A 257 -22.33 -11.34 1.18
N LEU A 258 -21.83 -12.46 1.73
CA LEU A 258 -20.42 -12.83 1.68
C LEU A 258 -19.96 -13.10 0.24
N SER A 259 -20.82 -13.58 -0.65
CA SER A 259 -20.52 -13.72 -2.08
C SER A 259 -20.05 -12.41 -2.69
N GLY A 260 -20.83 -11.33 -2.56
CA GLY A 260 -20.45 -10.00 -3.05
C GLY A 260 -19.34 -9.34 -2.23
N TRP A 261 -19.15 -9.73 -0.98
CA TRP A 261 -18.04 -9.26 -0.14
C TRP A 261 -16.70 -9.87 -0.57
N ARG A 262 -16.64 -11.16 -0.94
CA ARG A 262 -15.41 -11.82 -1.42
C ARG A 262 -14.84 -11.14 -2.67
N THR A 263 -15.70 -10.75 -3.62
CA THR A 263 -15.27 -9.99 -4.82
C THR A 263 -14.68 -8.63 -4.45
N ARG A 264 -15.29 -7.93 -3.47
CA ARG A 264 -14.78 -6.65 -2.96
C ARG A 264 -13.44 -6.84 -2.23
N ALA A 265 -13.33 -7.87 -1.40
CA ALA A 265 -12.08 -8.22 -0.71
C ALA A 265 -10.95 -8.47 -1.70
N LEU A 266 -11.17 -9.27 -2.76
CA LEU A 266 -10.18 -9.50 -3.81
C LEU A 266 -9.75 -8.19 -4.50
N ARG A 267 -10.68 -7.26 -4.76
CA ARG A 267 -10.37 -5.97 -5.35
C ARG A 267 -9.49 -5.12 -4.43
N VAL A 268 -9.85 -4.99 -3.15
CA VAL A 268 -9.07 -4.22 -2.17
C VAL A 268 -7.66 -4.82 -2.03
N LEU A 269 -7.55 -6.14 -1.88
CA LEU A 269 -6.27 -6.83 -1.81
C LEU A 269 -5.39 -6.56 -3.04
N THR A 270 -5.98 -6.54 -4.23
CA THR A 270 -5.22 -6.34 -5.47
C THR A 270 -4.88 -4.89 -5.79
N THR A 271 -5.48 -3.91 -5.09
CA THR A 271 -5.32 -2.47 -5.35
C THR A 271 -4.58 -1.74 -4.22
N THR A 272 -5.06 -1.86 -2.99
CA THR A 272 -4.50 -1.17 -1.80
C THR A 272 -3.84 -2.13 -0.81
N GLY A 273 -4.20 -3.42 -0.84
CA GLY A 273 -3.64 -4.43 0.05
C GLY A 273 -4.43 -4.64 1.35
N PRO A 274 -3.93 -5.47 2.28
CA PRO A 274 -4.62 -5.91 3.50
C PRO A 274 -4.52 -4.89 4.65
N SER A 275 -4.47 -3.59 4.34
CA SER A 275 -4.30 -2.52 5.32
C SER A 275 -4.83 -1.19 4.79
N GLY A 276 -5.13 -0.25 5.68
CA GLY A 276 -5.59 1.09 5.33
C GLY A 276 -7.12 1.21 5.19
N PRO A 277 -7.61 2.37 4.74
CA PRO A 277 -9.03 2.73 4.86
C PRO A 277 -9.97 1.79 4.09
N ASP A 278 -9.60 1.38 2.88
CA ASP A 278 -10.42 0.47 2.06
C ASP A 278 -10.51 -0.93 2.71
N TRP A 279 -9.46 -1.36 3.41
CA TRP A 279 -9.44 -2.60 4.17
C TRP A 279 -10.29 -2.49 5.45
N ASP A 280 -10.17 -1.37 6.16
CA ASP A 280 -10.95 -1.11 7.37
C ASP A 280 -12.44 -0.99 7.06
N GLU A 281 -12.80 -0.42 5.91
CA GLU A 281 -14.18 -0.33 5.43
C GLU A 281 -14.77 -1.73 5.17
N LEU A 282 -14.00 -2.67 4.59
CA LEU A 282 -14.46 -4.04 4.38
C LEU A 282 -14.90 -4.72 5.68
N TRP A 283 -14.11 -4.54 6.75
CA TRP A 283 -14.43 -5.11 8.06
C TRP A 283 -15.51 -4.33 8.79
N THR A 284 -15.59 -3.01 8.58
CA THR A 284 -16.69 -2.19 9.10
C THR A 284 -18.03 -2.65 8.56
N ARG A 285 -18.08 -3.01 7.28
CA ARG A 285 -19.29 -3.59 6.67
C ARG A 285 -19.66 -4.96 7.24
N ILE A 286 -18.69 -5.81 7.60
CA ILE A 286 -18.94 -7.09 8.29
C ILE A 286 -19.60 -6.86 9.66
N ARG A 287 -19.07 -5.92 10.45
CA ARG A 287 -19.62 -5.53 11.76
C ARG A 287 -21.02 -4.94 11.62
N HIS A 288 -21.21 -4.03 10.66
CA HIS A 288 -22.51 -3.44 10.34
C HIS A 288 -23.57 -4.50 10.03
N GLN A 289 -23.23 -5.51 9.24
CA GLN A 289 -24.12 -6.63 8.91
C GLN A 289 -24.30 -7.66 10.03
N ARG A 290 -23.59 -7.49 11.16
CA ARG A 290 -23.56 -8.40 12.32
C ARG A 290 -23.17 -9.81 11.93
N ILE A 291 -22.21 -9.91 11.01
CA ILE A 291 -21.61 -11.18 10.59
C ILE A 291 -20.49 -11.51 11.55
N ASP A 292 -20.47 -12.76 12.02
CA ASP A 292 -19.43 -13.27 12.89
C ASP A 292 -18.03 -13.13 12.24
N PRO A 293 -17.02 -12.56 12.95
CA PRO A 293 -15.71 -12.33 12.38
C PRO A 293 -15.02 -13.60 11.85
N ASP A 294 -15.19 -14.74 12.52
CA ASP A 294 -14.56 -16.00 12.08
C ASP A 294 -15.21 -16.53 10.81
N THR A 295 -16.52 -16.35 10.68
CA THR A 295 -17.26 -16.63 9.44
C THR A 295 -16.75 -15.76 8.28
N ALA A 296 -16.53 -14.46 8.52
CA ALA A 296 -15.97 -13.55 7.52
C ALA A 296 -14.51 -13.89 7.17
N ARG A 297 -13.67 -14.24 8.15
CA ARG A 297 -12.29 -14.73 7.93
C ARG A 297 -12.27 -16.01 7.10
N ALA A 298 -13.17 -16.95 7.37
CA ALA A 298 -13.30 -18.16 6.57
C ALA A 298 -13.66 -17.85 5.10
N ALA A 299 -14.55 -16.88 4.88
CA ALA A 299 -14.89 -16.40 3.54
C ALA A 299 -13.72 -15.65 2.85
N LEU A 300 -12.85 -14.98 3.61
CA LEU A 300 -11.67 -14.28 3.11
C LEU A 300 -10.57 -15.20 2.61
N ARG A 301 -10.52 -16.46 3.10
CA ARG A 301 -9.45 -17.41 2.82
C ARG A 301 -9.15 -17.55 1.33
N GLY A 302 -10.18 -17.71 0.49
CA GLY A 302 -10.02 -17.83 -0.96
C GLY A 302 -9.36 -16.59 -1.59
N PRO A 303 -9.96 -15.39 -1.45
CA PRO A 303 -9.35 -14.14 -1.91
C PRO A 303 -7.92 -13.89 -1.39
N ALA A 304 -7.66 -14.23 -0.13
CA ALA A 304 -6.36 -14.05 0.50
C ALA A 304 -5.29 -14.97 -0.10
N VAL A 305 -5.59 -16.26 -0.27
CA VAL A 305 -4.69 -17.23 -0.93
C VAL A 305 -4.40 -16.78 -2.36
N ALA A 306 -5.42 -16.41 -3.13
CA ALA A 306 -5.24 -15.94 -4.52
C ALA A 306 -4.36 -14.68 -4.60
N HIS A 307 -4.49 -13.76 -3.65
CA HIS A 307 -3.64 -12.58 -3.56
C HIS A 307 -2.17 -12.95 -3.25
N LEU A 308 -1.95 -13.86 -2.30
CA LEU A 308 -0.61 -14.35 -1.95
C LEU A 308 0.04 -15.13 -3.09
N GLU A 309 -0.72 -15.95 -3.81
CA GLU A 309 -0.26 -16.64 -5.02
C GLU A 309 0.20 -15.65 -6.09
N ARG A 310 -0.58 -14.59 -6.33
CA ARG A 310 -0.18 -13.51 -7.24
C ARG A 310 1.10 -12.82 -6.79
N MET A 311 1.23 -12.48 -5.50
CA MET A 311 2.45 -11.87 -4.97
C MET A 311 3.67 -12.77 -5.18
N ALA A 312 3.53 -14.07 -4.87
CA ALA A 312 4.60 -15.04 -5.04
C ALA A 312 4.98 -15.19 -6.53
N ALA A 313 4.00 -15.35 -7.42
CA ALA A 313 4.24 -15.44 -8.86
C ALA A 313 4.99 -14.21 -9.39
N PHE A 314 4.61 -13.01 -8.96
CA PHE A 314 5.30 -11.77 -9.34
C PHE A 314 6.74 -11.71 -8.83
N ALA A 315 7.00 -12.18 -7.61
CA ALA A 315 8.35 -12.22 -7.05
C ALA A 315 9.22 -13.30 -7.71
N LEU A 316 8.66 -14.45 -8.06
CA LEU A 316 9.38 -15.55 -8.71
C LEU A 316 9.71 -15.26 -10.18
N ALA A 317 8.90 -14.43 -10.84
CA ALA A 317 9.01 -14.10 -12.26
C ALA A 317 10.40 -13.58 -12.71
N ASP A 318 11.13 -12.89 -11.83
CA ASP A 318 12.45 -12.31 -12.16
C ASP A 318 13.61 -13.27 -11.87
N GLY A 319 13.34 -14.46 -11.30
CA GLY A 319 14.36 -15.41 -10.86
C GLY A 319 15.26 -14.90 -9.73
N THR A 320 14.93 -13.76 -9.12
CA THR A 320 15.61 -13.17 -7.96
C THR A 320 14.60 -12.49 -7.05
N ILE A 321 14.88 -12.45 -5.74
CA ILE A 321 14.02 -11.80 -4.75
C ILE A 321 14.83 -10.96 -3.75
N GLY A 322 14.40 -9.72 -3.56
CA GLY A 322 14.93 -8.78 -2.57
C GLY A 322 14.52 -9.12 -1.13
N GLY A 323 15.19 -8.52 -0.13
CA GLY A 323 14.80 -8.68 1.28
C GLY A 323 13.41 -8.09 1.57
N ALA A 324 13.19 -6.86 1.11
CA ALA A 324 11.91 -6.16 1.26
C ALA A 324 10.73 -6.89 0.60
N GLU A 325 10.95 -7.65 -0.47
CA GLU A 325 9.88 -8.43 -1.13
C GLU A 325 9.42 -9.61 -0.29
N LEU A 326 10.36 -10.36 0.28
CA LEU A 326 10.06 -11.46 1.18
C LEU A 326 9.40 -10.95 2.48
N GLU A 327 9.91 -9.84 3.04
CA GLU A 327 9.33 -9.19 4.21
C GLU A 327 7.89 -8.72 3.95
N ARG A 328 7.63 -8.11 2.79
CA ARG A 328 6.27 -7.75 2.37
C ARG A 328 5.35 -8.96 2.27
N PHE A 329 5.82 -10.06 1.69
CA PHE A 329 5.03 -11.30 1.62
C PHE A 329 4.72 -11.84 3.02
N ASP A 330 5.71 -11.94 3.91
CA ASP A 330 5.52 -12.45 5.27
C ASP A 330 4.61 -11.52 6.10
N ALA A 331 4.73 -10.19 5.93
CA ALA A 331 3.84 -9.21 6.56
C ALA A 331 2.39 -9.35 6.06
N THR A 332 2.17 -9.55 4.76
CA THR A 332 0.83 -9.78 4.19
C THR A 332 0.21 -11.07 4.72
N VAL A 333 0.98 -12.16 4.83
CA VAL A 333 0.48 -13.42 5.43
C VAL A 333 0.05 -13.20 6.87
N ALA A 334 0.84 -12.45 7.65
CA ALA A 334 0.51 -12.12 9.03
C ALA A 334 -0.77 -11.28 9.14
N ALA A 335 -0.90 -10.23 8.32
CA ALA A 335 -2.06 -9.33 8.30
C ALA A 335 -3.37 -10.05 7.91
N LEU A 336 -3.28 -11.08 7.06
CA LEU A 336 -4.44 -11.85 6.61
C LEU A 336 -4.81 -13.00 7.55
N GLU A 337 -3.99 -13.31 8.56
CA GLU A 337 -4.18 -14.41 9.51
C GLU A 337 -4.42 -15.79 8.83
N VAL A 338 -3.90 -15.98 7.62
CA VAL A 338 -4.12 -17.20 6.83
C VAL A 338 -3.16 -18.29 7.28
N ARG A 339 -3.73 -19.45 7.62
CA ARG A 339 -3.00 -20.70 7.85
C ARG A 339 -3.37 -21.70 6.76
N ASP A 340 -2.53 -21.83 5.74
CA ASP A 340 -2.80 -22.67 4.58
C ASP A 340 -1.54 -23.34 4.04
N ALA A 341 -1.63 -24.64 3.71
CA ALA A 341 -0.47 -25.43 3.26
C ALA A 341 0.09 -24.93 1.92
N ALA A 342 -0.77 -24.40 1.04
CA ALA A 342 -0.33 -23.81 -0.22
C ALA A 342 0.54 -22.56 0.02
N VAL A 343 0.14 -21.72 0.98
CA VAL A 343 0.88 -20.50 1.36
C VAL A 343 2.23 -20.85 1.99
N ASP A 344 2.30 -21.91 2.80
CA ASP A 344 3.56 -22.38 3.38
C ASP A 344 4.53 -22.91 2.33
N GLU A 345 4.05 -23.57 1.27
CA GLU A 345 4.85 -23.97 0.11
C GLU A 345 5.38 -22.74 -0.66
N LEU A 346 4.55 -21.73 -0.89
CA LEU A 346 4.98 -20.48 -1.53
C LEU A 346 6.08 -19.79 -0.71
N ARG A 347 5.87 -19.67 0.61
CA ARG A 347 6.86 -19.08 1.53
C ARG A 347 8.20 -19.82 1.47
N ARG A 348 8.18 -21.17 1.48
CA ARG A 348 9.40 -21.99 1.34
C ARG A 348 10.10 -21.72 0.01
N SER A 349 9.34 -21.63 -1.07
CA SER A 349 9.87 -21.34 -2.42
C SER A 349 10.53 -19.96 -2.49
N LEU A 350 9.89 -18.91 -1.98
CA LEU A 350 10.44 -17.55 -1.94
C LEU A 350 11.71 -17.46 -1.07
N ARG A 351 11.72 -18.14 0.08
CA ARG A 351 12.92 -18.23 0.95
C ARG A 351 14.07 -18.94 0.25
N ARG A 352 13.81 -20.03 -0.47
CA ARG A 352 14.81 -20.73 -1.28
C ARG A 352 15.39 -19.81 -2.35
N LEU A 353 14.54 -19.11 -3.11
CA LEU A 353 15.00 -18.16 -4.12
C LEU A 353 15.85 -17.02 -3.53
N ARG A 354 15.48 -16.54 -2.33
CA ARG A 354 16.26 -15.51 -1.60
C ARG A 354 17.65 -15.99 -1.25
N ILE A 355 17.77 -17.22 -0.74
CA ILE A 355 19.06 -17.84 -0.43
C ILE A 355 19.92 -17.93 -1.70
N LEU A 356 19.37 -18.50 -2.79
CA LEU A 356 20.07 -18.61 -4.07
C LEU A 356 20.52 -17.24 -4.61
N SER A 357 19.68 -16.23 -4.49
CA SER A 357 19.99 -14.86 -4.93
C SER A 357 21.16 -14.24 -4.14
N ARG A 358 21.20 -14.42 -2.81
CA ARG A 358 22.29 -13.95 -1.94
C ARG A 358 23.61 -14.65 -2.27
N LEU A 359 23.56 -15.97 -2.47
CA LEU A 359 24.73 -16.75 -2.86
C LEU A 359 25.30 -16.26 -4.20
N ARG A 360 24.45 -16.10 -5.23
CA ARG A 360 24.86 -15.52 -6.53
C ARG A 360 25.38 -14.08 -6.42
N ALA A 361 24.94 -13.32 -5.42
CA ALA A 361 25.44 -11.97 -5.17
C ALA A 361 26.85 -11.97 -4.54
N GLY A 362 27.31 -13.10 -4.01
CA GLY A 362 28.63 -13.29 -3.40
C GLY A 362 28.60 -13.41 -1.88
N GLU A 363 27.43 -13.50 -1.25
CA GLU A 363 27.30 -13.77 0.19
C GLU A 363 27.49 -15.27 0.47
N LEU A 364 28.73 -15.74 0.35
CA LEU A 364 29.06 -17.15 0.43
C LEU A 364 29.34 -17.60 1.88
N PRO A 365 28.86 -18.78 2.30
CA PRO A 365 29.24 -19.34 3.58
C PRO A 365 30.73 -19.70 3.59
N VAL A 366 31.31 -19.81 4.78
CA VAL A 366 32.65 -20.39 4.95
C VAL A 366 32.50 -21.66 5.76
N ILE A 367 32.93 -22.78 5.19
CA ILE A 367 32.85 -24.10 5.81
C ILE A 367 34.25 -24.63 6.16
N ALA A 368 34.35 -25.37 7.25
CA ALA A 368 35.58 -26.03 7.66
C ALA A 368 35.69 -27.41 6.99
N VAL A 369 36.86 -27.69 6.40
CA VAL A 369 37.17 -28.98 5.78
C VAL A 369 38.51 -29.48 6.34
N PRO A 370 38.48 -30.22 7.47
CA PRO A 370 39.70 -30.60 8.19
C PRO A 370 40.60 -31.55 7.39
N ASP A 371 40.03 -32.34 6.48
CA ASP A 371 40.76 -33.35 5.70
C ASP A 371 41.34 -32.81 4.38
N LEU A 372 41.44 -31.48 4.25
CA LEU A 372 41.95 -30.83 3.04
C LEU A 372 43.06 -29.83 3.38
N HIS A 373 44.22 -30.00 2.77
CA HIS A 373 45.27 -28.98 2.83
C HIS A 373 44.85 -27.77 2.00
N LEU A 374 44.75 -26.61 2.66
CA LEU A 374 44.34 -25.34 2.08
C LEU A 374 45.53 -24.37 2.02
N ASP A 375 45.64 -23.61 0.94
CA ASP A 375 46.62 -22.54 0.85
C ASP A 375 46.31 -21.43 1.88
N PRO A 376 47.30 -20.62 2.31
CA PRO A 376 47.04 -19.47 3.17
C PRO A 376 45.97 -18.55 2.58
N GLN A 377 44.96 -18.20 3.41
CA GLN A 377 43.77 -17.40 3.02
C GLN A 377 42.80 -18.08 2.04
N GLU A 378 43.02 -19.35 1.69
CA GLU A 378 42.01 -20.11 0.96
C GLU A 378 40.84 -20.45 1.90
N ARG A 379 39.63 -20.12 1.46
CA ARG A 379 38.38 -20.35 2.21
C ARG A 379 37.46 -21.19 1.36
N VAL A 380 36.88 -22.22 1.95
CA VAL A 380 35.96 -23.13 1.27
C VAL A 380 34.52 -22.69 1.51
N HIS A 381 33.74 -22.68 0.43
CA HIS A 381 32.33 -22.26 0.39
C HIS A 381 31.37 -23.43 0.17
N LEU A 382 31.86 -24.54 -0.40
CA LEU A 382 31.09 -25.76 -0.64
C LEU A 382 32.03 -26.96 -0.59
N ASP A 383 31.57 -28.05 0.02
CA ASP A 383 32.14 -29.38 -0.06
C ASP A 383 30.96 -30.36 -0.11
N THR A 384 30.77 -31.03 -1.25
CA THR A 384 29.64 -31.93 -1.47
C THR A 384 30.06 -33.14 -2.31
N ALA A 385 29.31 -34.23 -2.18
CA ALA A 385 29.44 -35.38 -3.06
C ALA A 385 29.05 -34.97 -4.49
N ALA A 386 29.81 -35.45 -5.47
CA ALA A 386 29.54 -35.17 -6.88
C ALA A 386 30.03 -36.31 -7.76
N THR A 387 29.36 -36.54 -8.88
CA THR A 387 29.83 -37.47 -9.91
C THR A 387 30.22 -36.69 -11.15
N ARG A 388 31.50 -36.71 -11.51
CA ARG A 388 31.98 -36.02 -12.71
C ARG A 388 31.60 -36.82 -13.95
N ILE A 389 30.95 -36.16 -14.91
CA ILE A 389 30.58 -36.74 -16.19
C ILE A 389 31.59 -36.29 -17.26
N ARG A 390 32.19 -37.25 -17.97
CA ARG A 390 33.07 -37.01 -19.11
C ARG A 390 32.45 -37.60 -20.36
N ARG A 391 32.02 -36.75 -21.29
CA ARG A 391 31.48 -37.19 -22.59
C ARG A 391 32.63 -37.41 -23.57
N SER A 392 32.74 -38.62 -24.10
CA SER A 392 33.70 -38.98 -25.14
C SER A 392 32.98 -39.59 -26.34
N GLY A 393 33.67 -39.75 -27.47
CA GLY A 393 33.12 -40.48 -28.63
C GLY A 393 32.76 -41.95 -28.37
N ARG A 394 33.16 -42.52 -27.22
CA ARG A 394 32.82 -43.88 -26.77
C ARG A 394 31.69 -43.93 -25.74
N GLY A 395 31.04 -42.79 -25.44
CA GLY A 395 30.01 -42.67 -24.42
C GLY A 395 30.41 -41.78 -23.25
N ALA A 396 29.48 -41.62 -22.30
CA ALA A 396 29.68 -40.85 -21.07
C ALA A 396 30.33 -41.73 -19.99
N GLN A 397 31.46 -41.30 -19.45
CA GLN A 397 32.11 -41.92 -18.30
C GLN A 397 31.81 -41.11 -17.05
N ALA A 398 31.26 -41.77 -16.03
CA ALA A 398 30.94 -41.20 -14.72
C ALA A 398 32.01 -41.59 -13.69
N SER A 399 32.52 -40.61 -12.93
CA SER A 399 33.50 -40.84 -11.87
C SER A 399 33.01 -40.20 -10.57
N PRO A 400 32.67 -40.97 -9.52
CA PRO A 400 32.20 -40.43 -8.25
C PRO A 400 33.34 -39.74 -7.50
N GLY A 401 33.02 -38.76 -6.65
CA GLY A 401 34.00 -38.00 -5.89
C GLY A 401 33.40 -36.88 -5.06
N ARG A 402 34.23 -35.88 -4.74
CA ARG A 402 33.87 -34.67 -3.99
C ARG A 402 34.10 -33.42 -4.84
N LEU A 403 33.15 -32.50 -4.85
CA LEU A 403 33.25 -31.18 -5.46
C LEU A 403 33.42 -30.13 -4.36
N ILE A 404 34.51 -29.38 -4.45
CA ILE A 404 34.94 -28.40 -3.45
C ILE A 404 35.09 -27.04 -4.11
N CYS A 405 34.33 -26.05 -3.66
CA CYS A 405 34.39 -24.68 -4.16
C CYS A 405 35.10 -23.79 -3.13
N SER A 406 36.22 -23.17 -3.51
CA SER A 406 36.93 -22.19 -2.68
C SER A 406 36.91 -20.79 -3.28
N ASN A 407 37.36 -19.79 -2.52
CA ASN A 407 37.58 -18.44 -3.04
C ASN A 407 38.65 -18.37 -4.15
N ARG A 408 39.45 -19.43 -4.39
CA ARG A 408 40.49 -19.47 -5.44
C ARG A 408 40.16 -20.34 -6.65
N LYS A 409 39.46 -21.47 -6.43
CA LYS A 409 39.26 -22.48 -7.47
C LYS A 409 38.06 -23.38 -7.16
N LEU A 410 37.58 -24.05 -8.21
CA LEU A 410 36.75 -25.24 -8.08
C LEU A 410 37.63 -26.48 -8.21
N ARG A 411 37.53 -27.40 -7.25
CA ARG A 411 38.31 -28.65 -7.22
C ARG A 411 37.35 -29.83 -7.20
N PHE A 412 37.61 -30.83 -8.01
CA PHE A 412 36.99 -32.15 -7.92
C PHE A 412 38.04 -33.19 -7.52
N ILE A 413 37.75 -34.01 -6.52
CA ILE A 413 38.60 -35.09 -6.04
C ILE A 413 37.85 -36.40 -6.26
N GLY A 414 38.41 -37.30 -7.07
CA GLY A 414 37.84 -38.62 -7.34
C GLY A 414 38.94 -39.68 -7.52
N PRO A 415 38.58 -40.98 -7.51
CA PRO A 415 39.53 -42.08 -7.47
C PRO A 415 40.41 -42.19 -8.73
N ASP A 416 39.84 -41.88 -9.91
CA ASP A 416 40.52 -42.11 -11.20
C ASP A 416 41.22 -40.87 -11.79
N ALA A 417 41.05 -39.70 -11.17
CA ALA A 417 41.80 -38.44 -11.33
C ALA A 417 40.91 -37.22 -10.97
N GLY A 418 41.46 -36.32 -10.15
CA GLY A 418 40.86 -35.02 -9.84
C GLY A 418 41.04 -33.97 -10.94
N ILE A 419 40.29 -32.86 -10.85
CA ILE A 419 40.52 -31.66 -11.66
C ILE A 419 40.46 -30.41 -10.81
N GLU A 420 41.22 -29.40 -11.20
CA GLU A 420 41.14 -28.05 -10.65
C GLU A 420 40.82 -27.06 -11.77
N ILE A 421 39.83 -26.21 -11.53
CA ILE A 421 39.42 -25.12 -12.40
C ILE A 421 39.68 -23.81 -11.64
N PRO A 422 40.82 -23.14 -11.86
CA PRO A 422 41.06 -21.80 -11.34
C PRO A 422 40.00 -20.83 -11.86
N TRP A 423 39.52 -19.90 -11.04
CA TRP A 423 38.48 -18.94 -11.45
C TRP A 423 38.88 -18.09 -12.66
N ALA A 424 40.18 -17.86 -12.88
CA ALA A 424 40.70 -17.20 -14.08
C ALA A 424 40.27 -17.90 -15.38
N ARG A 425 40.17 -19.24 -15.38
CA ARG A 425 39.81 -20.06 -16.54
C ARG A 425 38.32 -20.35 -16.66
N ALA A 426 37.55 -20.21 -15.59
CA ALA A 426 36.10 -20.37 -15.61
C ALA A 426 35.42 -19.17 -16.31
N VAL A 427 34.36 -19.46 -17.06
CA VAL A 427 33.60 -18.50 -17.86
C VAL A 427 32.18 -18.35 -17.33
N SER A 428 31.47 -19.47 -17.17
CA SER A 428 30.09 -19.49 -16.69
C SER A 428 29.79 -20.77 -15.91
N VAL A 429 28.73 -20.72 -15.13
CA VAL A 429 28.19 -21.82 -14.35
C VAL A 429 26.71 -21.92 -14.70
N ALA A 430 26.23 -23.14 -14.96
CA ALA A 430 24.82 -23.40 -15.24
C ALA A 430 24.36 -24.64 -14.48
N ALA A 431 23.16 -24.58 -13.91
CA ALA A 431 22.47 -25.76 -13.39
C ALA A 431 21.69 -26.44 -14.52
N SER A 432 21.61 -27.76 -14.48
CA SER A 432 20.68 -28.62 -15.21
C SER A 432 19.82 -29.39 -14.21
N GLU A 433 18.91 -30.23 -14.70
CA GLU A 433 18.02 -31.04 -13.84
C GLU A 433 18.77 -31.90 -12.81
N THR A 434 19.91 -32.47 -13.21
CA THR A 434 20.68 -33.40 -12.37
C THR A 434 22.05 -32.87 -11.97
N GLY A 435 22.49 -31.71 -12.48
CA GLY A 435 23.89 -31.36 -12.30
C GLY A 435 24.26 -29.91 -12.53
N VAL A 436 25.56 -29.65 -12.42
CA VAL A 436 26.17 -28.35 -12.60
C VAL A 436 27.24 -28.45 -13.68
N THR A 437 27.12 -27.59 -14.68
CA THR A 437 28.12 -27.42 -15.74
C THR A 437 28.90 -26.15 -15.50
N VAL A 438 30.23 -26.26 -15.57
CA VAL A 438 31.16 -25.14 -15.51
C VAL A 438 31.87 -25.04 -16.85
N ALA A 439 31.61 -23.96 -17.58
CA ALA A 439 32.30 -23.68 -18.84
C ALA A 439 33.63 -22.97 -18.55
N ALA A 440 34.64 -23.26 -19.38
CA ALA A 440 35.95 -22.64 -19.30
C ALA A 440 36.36 -22.01 -20.63
N THR A 441 37.44 -21.23 -20.60
CA THR A 441 37.97 -20.53 -21.79
C THR A 441 38.50 -21.48 -22.87
N SER A 442 38.74 -22.75 -22.54
CA SER A 442 39.13 -23.78 -23.51
C SER A 442 38.12 -24.92 -23.54
N ALA A 443 37.95 -25.56 -24.70
CA ALA A 443 37.00 -26.66 -24.91
C ALA A 443 37.24 -27.87 -23.98
N ARG A 444 38.45 -28.02 -23.42
CA ARG A 444 38.82 -29.10 -22.48
C ARG A 444 38.87 -28.65 -21.02
N GLY A 445 38.69 -27.36 -20.75
CA GLY A 445 38.82 -26.80 -19.40
C GLY A 445 37.52 -26.82 -18.58
N GLY A 446 36.38 -27.08 -19.22
CA GLY A 446 35.09 -27.18 -18.55
C GLY A 446 34.84 -28.54 -17.91
N ALA A 447 33.78 -28.63 -17.10
CA ALA A 447 33.37 -29.87 -16.47
C ALA A 447 31.86 -29.91 -16.19
N GLU A 448 31.31 -31.12 -16.17
CA GLU A 448 29.91 -31.43 -15.83
C GLU A 448 29.92 -32.33 -14.59
N PHE A 449 29.11 -31.99 -13.59
CA PHE A 449 29.01 -32.70 -12.32
C PHE A 449 27.55 -33.00 -12.00
N ASP A 450 27.22 -34.25 -11.77
CA ASP A 450 25.96 -34.67 -11.15
C ASP A 450 26.07 -34.46 -9.63
N VAL A 451 25.07 -33.81 -9.02
CA VAL A 451 25.06 -33.39 -7.60
C VAL A 451 23.64 -33.41 -7.05
N ASP A 452 23.51 -33.62 -5.73
CA ASP A 452 22.19 -33.72 -5.07
C ASP A 452 21.36 -32.43 -5.13
N GLU A 453 21.99 -31.25 -5.05
CA GLU A 453 21.33 -29.95 -5.08
C GLU A 453 21.89 -29.01 -6.17
N PRO A 454 21.58 -29.25 -7.46
CA PRO A 454 22.19 -28.54 -8.59
C PRO A 454 22.08 -27.02 -8.51
N GLU A 455 20.90 -26.49 -8.15
CA GLU A 455 20.69 -25.05 -8.06
C GLU A 455 21.52 -24.38 -6.95
N LEU A 456 21.62 -25.02 -5.79
CA LEU A 456 22.38 -24.51 -4.65
C LEU A 456 23.88 -24.51 -4.96
N VAL A 457 24.37 -25.65 -5.48
CA VAL A 457 25.76 -25.79 -5.92
C VAL A 457 26.09 -24.76 -6.99
N ALA A 458 25.26 -24.63 -8.02
CA ALA A 458 25.45 -23.64 -9.07
C ALA A 458 25.46 -22.21 -8.52
N ALA A 459 24.56 -21.87 -7.60
CA ALA A 459 24.52 -20.54 -6.99
C ALA A 459 25.79 -20.20 -6.19
N ILE A 460 26.33 -21.15 -5.43
CA ILE A 460 27.59 -20.98 -4.69
C ILE A 460 28.77 -20.83 -5.65
N VAL A 461 28.89 -21.71 -6.64
CA VAL A 461 29.99 -21.71 -7.61
C VAL A 461 29.93 -20.45 -8.49
N GLU A 462 28.74 -20.02 -8.91
CA GLU A 462 28.53 -18.77 -9.64
C GLU A 462 28.88 -17.54 -8.78
N GLY A 463 28.45 -17.53 -7.52
CA GLY A 463 28.81 -16.47 -6.57
C GLY A 463 30.32 -16.36 -6.36
N ALA A 464 31.01 -17.48 -6.19
CA ALA A 464 32.47 -17.54 -6.05
C ALA A 464 33.16 -17.03 -7.32
N LEU A 465 32.72 -17.49 -8.49
CA LEU A 465 33.20 -17.00 -9.78
C LEU A 465 32.99 -15.50 -9.94
N ARG A 466 31.81 -14.97 -9.57
CA ARG A 466 31.48 -13.56 -9.68
C ARG A 466 32.32 -12.69 -8.75
N VAL A 467 32.54 -13.11 -7.51
CA VAL A 467 33.44 -12.42 -6.56
C VAL A 467 34.88 -12.44 -7.09
N ALA A 468 35.36 -13.60 -7.55
CA ALA A 468 36.70 -13.74 -8.12
C ALA A 468 36.90 -12.91 -9.39
N LYS A 469 35.89 -12.79 -10.26
CA LYS A 469 35.91 -11.98 -11.48
C LYS A 469 35.65 -10.49 -11.23
N ARG A 470 34.96 -10.10 -10.14
CA ARG A 470 34.85 -8.69 -9.71
C ARG A 470 36.19 -8.12 -9.26
N LEU A 471 37.13 -8.96 -8.84
CA LEU A 471 38.54 -8.60 -8.70
C LEU A 471 39.24 -8.39 -10.06
N THR A 472 38.53 -8.52 -11.20
CA THR A 472 39.07 -8.33 -12.55
C THR A 472 38.18 -7.48 -13.49
N VAL A 473 36.89 -7.24 -13.20
CA VAL A 473 35.98 -6.38 -14.00
C VAL A 473 34.88 -5.77 -13.11
N ALA A 474 34.65 -4.46 -13.25
CA ALA A 474 33.63 -3.68 -12.53
C ALA A 474 32.17 -4.16 -12.76
N PRO A 475 31.26 -4.01 -11.78
CA PRO A 475 29.89 -4.54 -11.86
C PRO A 475 28.95 -3.57 -12.59
N GLY A 476 28.36 -3.99 -13.71
CA GLY A 476 27.43 -3.13 -14.46
C GLY A 476 26.32 -3.80 -15.27
N ARG A 477 26.28 -5.13 -15.40
CA ARG A 477 25.19 -5.78 -16.15
C ARG A 477 24.13 -6.30 -15.20
N ARG A 478 23.02 -5.56 -15.07
CA ARG A 478 21.77 -6.07 -14.48
C ARG A 478 21.34 -7.31 -15.27
N ASP A 479 20.91 -8.33 -14.53
CA ASP A 479 20.48 -9.64 -15.02
C ASP A 479 19.41 -9.47 -16.11
N SER A 480 19.55 -10.12 -17.26
CA SER A 480 18.61 -10.03 -18.39
C SER A 480 17.28 -10.76 -18.13
N ARG A 481 17.02 -11.13 -16.88
CA ARG A 481 15.88 -11.95 -16.43
C ARG A 481 14.77 -11.17 -15.75
N SER A 482 14.98 -9.89 -15.42
CA SER A 482 13.94 -9.09 -14.76
C SER A 482 12.81 -8.75 -15.73
N ILE A 483 11.58 -9.10 -15.36
CA ILE A 483 10.35 -8.76 -16.08
C ILE A 483 9.79 -7.47 -15.47
N ALA A 484 9.46 -6.48 -16.31
CA ALA A 484 8.94 -5.21 -15.83
C ALA A 484 7.54 -5.38 -15.16
N PRO A 485 7.21 -4.64 -14.07
CA PRO A 485 5.97 -4.82 -13.33
C PRO A 485 4.68 -4.61 -14.14
N ASP A 486 4.71 -3.69 -15.10
CA ASP A 486 3.65 -3.42 -16.07
C ASP A 486 3.40 -4.62 -16.99
N ILE A 487 4.47 -5.26 -17.48
CA ILE A 487 4.39 -6.49 -18.30
C ILE A 487 3.78 -7.64 -17.49
N LYS A 488 4.20 -7.82 -16.22
CA LYS A 488 3.61 -8.85 -15.33
C LYS A 488 2.12 -8.61 -15.15
N ALA A 489 1.71 -7.36 -14.93
CA ALA A 489 0.30 -7.00 -14.78
C ALA A 489 -0.51 -7.23 -16.06
N GLU A 490 0.04 -6.89 -17.23
CA GLU A 490 -0.57 -7.11 -18.54
C GLU A 490 -0.82 -8.60 -18.81
N VAL A 491 0.22 -9.42 -18.67
CA VAL A 491 0.12 -10.88 -18.90
C VAL A 491 -0.83 -11.52 -17.90
N TRP A 492 -0.79 -11.11 -16.62
CA TRP A 492 -1.72 -11.59 -15.61
C TRP A 492 -3.17 -11.25 -15.94
N HIS A 493 -3.42 -10.04 -16.44
CA HIS A 493 -4.76 -9.62 -16.85
C HIS A 493 -5.23 -10.37 -18.10
N ARG A 494 -4.37 -10.48 -19.12
CA ARG A 494 -4.63 -11.19 -20.37
C ARG A 494 -5.00 -12.65 -20.14
N ASP A 495 -4.20 -13.36 -19.35
CA ASP A 495 -4.40 -14.78 -19.08
C ASP A 495 -5.47 -15.01 -18.00
N GLY A 496 -5.92 -13.93 -17.35
CA GLY A 496 -6.96 -13.96 -16.32
C GLY A 496 -6.52 -14.68 -15.04
N GLY A 497 -5.23 -14.67 -14.73
CA GLY A 497 -4.66 -15.32 -13.54
C GLY A 497 -4.93 -16.83 -13.51
N ARG A 498 -4.87 -17.51 -14.66
CA ARG A 498 -5.00 -18.97 -14.79
C ARG A 498 -3.97 -19.52 -15.77
N CYS A 499 -3.61 -20.78 -15.59
CA CYS A 499 -2.79 -21.53 -16.52
C CYS A 499 -3.46 -21.53 -17.90
N VAL A 500 -2.73 -21.12 -18.95
CA VAL A 500 -3.27 -21.10 -20.31
C VAL A 500 -3.48 -22.51 -20.90
N GLU A 501 -2.75 -23.50 -20.38
CA GLU A 501 -2.85 -24.90 -20.83
C GLU A 501 -4.01 -25.65 -20.16
N CYS A 502 -4.05 -25.67 -18.82
CA CYS A 502 -4.99 -26.52 -18.08
C CYS A 502 -6.08 -25.74 -17.33
N GLY A 503 -6.04 -24.40 -17.32
CA GLY A 503 -6.99 -23.56 -16.61
C GLY A 503 -6.84 -23.54 -15.09
N ALA A 504 -5.83 -24.21 -14.51
CA ALA A 504 -5.55 -24.16 -13.09
C ALA A 504 -5.35 -22.71 -12.61
N THR A 505 -5.86 -22.39 -11.42
CA THR A 505 -5.82 -21.03 -10.85
C THR A 505 -4.84 -20.89 -9.68
N HIS A 506 -4.06 -21.94 -9.40
CA HIS A 506 -3.18 -22.05 -8.24
C HIS A 506 -1.79 -22.52 -8.67
N TYR A 507 -0.77 -22.21 -7.87
CA TYR A 507 0.65 -22.49 -8.17
C TYR A 507 1.10 -22.00 -9.56
N LEU A 508 0.84 -20.73 -9.85
CA LEU A 508 1.08 -20.11 -11.15
C LEU A 508 2.48 -19.49 -11.27
N GLU A 509 3.07 -19.60 -12.44
CA GLU A 509 4.42 -19.12 -12.79
C GLU A 509 4.36 -18.39 -14.14
N PHE A 510 5.20 -17.35 -14.28
CA PHE A 510 5.43 -16.71 -15.58
C PHE A 510 6.47 -17.52 -16.35
N ASP A 511 6.09 -17.99 -17.53
CA ASP A 511 6.93 -18.77 -18.42
C ASP A 511 7.13 -18.02 -19.75
N HIS A 512 8.31 -18.16 -20.36
CA HIS A 512 8.56 -17.65 -21.69
C HIS A 512 8.15 -18.71 -22.73
N ILE A 513 7.24 -18.34 -23.64
CA ILE A 513 6.82 -19.19 -24.77
C ILE A 513 8.06 -19.62 -25.55
N ILE A 514 8.89 -18.66 -25.94
CA ILE A 514 10.24 -18.90 -26.46
C ILE A 514 11.22 -18.72 -25.30
N PRO A 515 11.92 -19.78 -24.84
CA PRO A 515 12.85 -19.69 -23.71
C PRO A 515 13.95 -18.64 -23.89
N LEU A 516 14.35 -17.98 -22.79
CA LEU A 516 15.48 -17.05 -22.78
C LEU A 516 16.79 -17.71 -23.25
N SER A 517 17.00 -19.00 -22.95
CA SER A 517 18.14 -19.78 -23.42
C SER A 517 18.22 -19.87 -24.95
N ARG A 518 17.10 -19.65 -25.65
CA ARG A 518 16.96 -19.63 -27.11
C ARG A 518 16.76 -18.22 -27.68
N GLY A 519 16.98 -17.17 -26.88
CA GLY A 519 16.91 -15.78 -27.32
C GLY A 519 15.51 -15.16 -27.29
N GLY A 520 14.55 -15.77 -26.57
CA GLY A 520 13.21 -15.19 -26.40
C GLY A 520 13.24 -13.82 -25.71
N ALA A 521 12.39 -12.89 -26.18
CA ALA A 521 12.28 -11.56 -25.59
C ALA A 521 11.42 -11.59 -24.31
N THR A 522 11.79 -10.80 -23.30
CA THR A 522 10.94 -10.55 -22.12
C THR A 522 9.90 -9.49 -22.47
N SER A 523 8.77 -9.93 -23.03
CA SER A 523 7.65 -9.08 -23.46
C SER A 523 6.33 -9.76 -23.15
N ALA A 524 5.23 -8.98 -23.04
CA ALA A 524 3.92 -9.55 -22.78
C ALA A 524 3.52 -10.61 -23.84
N ALA A 525 3.90 -10.40 -25.10
CA ALA A 525 3.61 -11.33 -26.20
C ALA A 525 4.36 -12.68 -26.10
N ASN A 526 5.52 -12.72 -25.45
CA ASN A 526 6.34 -13.93 -25.30
C ASN A 526 6.27 -14.54 -23.88
N LEU A 527 5.49 -13.94 -22.98
CA LEU A 527 5.25 -14.44 -21.64
C LEU A 527 3.84 -15.04 -21.55
N GLN A 528 3.70 -16.07 -20.73
CA GLN A 528 2.43 -16.74 -20.43
C GLN A 528 2.37 -17.19 -18.97
N ILE A 529 1.17 -17.38 -18.44
CA ILE A 529 0.96 -18.00 -17.15
C ILE A 529 0.75 -19.52 -17.30
N LEU A 530 1.58 -20.30 -16.63
CA LEU A 530 1.44 -21.75 -16.49
C LEU A 530 1.33 -22.15 -15.02
N CYS A 531 0.65 -23.25 -14.71
CA CYS A 531 0.81 -23.85 -13.38
C CYS A 531 2.13 -24.62 -13.32
N ARG A 532 2.67 -24.80 -12.11
CA ARG A 532 3.94 -25.52 -11.88
C ARG A 532 4.02 -26.88 -12.58
N GLY A 533 2.90 -27.62 -12.65
CA GLY A 533 2.83 -28.90 -13.35
C GLY A 533 3.05 -28.75 -14.86
N CYS A 534 2.23 -27.93 -15.52
CA CYS A 534 2.36 -27.65 -16.95
C CYS A 534 3.71 -26.99 -17.30
N ASN A 535 4.23 -26.11 -16.44
CA ASN A 535 5.53 -25.48 -16.65
C ASN A 535 6.67 -26.51 -16.63
N ARG A 536 6.63 -27.44 -15.67
CA ARG A 536 7.61 -28.52 -15.58
C ARG A 536 7.52 -29.49 -16.76
N ASP A 537 6.31 -29.79 -17.21
CA ASP A 537 6.09 -30.67 -18.36
C ASP A 537 6.54 -30.00 -19.67
N LYS A 538 6.42 -28.68 -19.80
CA LYS A 538 6.92 -27.90 -20.93
C LYS A 538 8.45 -27.80 -20.94
N GLY A 539 9.09 -27.47 -19.82
CA GLY A 539 10.53 -27.24 -19.75
C GLY A 539 11.04 -26.22 -20.79
N ASP A 540 12.19 -26.51 -21.41
CA ASP A 540 12.80 -25.67 -22.47
C ASP A 540 12.25 -26.00 -23.90
N HIS A 541 11.15 -26.74 -23.99
CA HIS A 541 10.50 -27.07 -25.25
C HIS A 541 9.60 -25.92 -25.72
N ILE A 542 9.46 -25.79 -27.05
CA ILE A 542 8.61 -24.78 -27.72
C ILE A 542 7.31 -25.46 -28.11
#